data_AF-A0A818JIT4-F1
#
_entry.id   AF-A0A818JIT4-F1
#
_cell.length_a   1.000
_cell.length_b   1.000
_cell.length_c   1.000
_cell.angle_alpha   90.00
_cell.angle_beta   90.00
_cell.angle_gamma   90.00
#
_symmetry.space_group_name_H-M   'P 1'
#
loop_
_entity.id
_entity.type
_entity.pdbx_description
1 polymer ?
#
loop_
_entity_poly.entity_id
_entity_poly.type
_entity_poly.pdbx_seq_one_letter_code
_entity_poly.pdbx_strand_id
1 'polypeptide(L)'
;MYGTADMSHYPIVRLQMESLFNRFPLRHVTHRNHLKQSVQLIIRYGVGTILLLADGGRGAGFGAYAVDRMLLERRELSNSDIDRKKICVNHDVNDYDGTIALLKNHCPQKQIQLIMNTPTSILKKKAWINALADERFEIKKWLFLQQEEI
;
A
#
# COMPACT_ATOMS: atom_id res chain seq x y z
N MET A 1 8.29 -19.91 17.70
CA MET A 1 9.59 -19.23 17.52
C MET A 1 9.40 -18.23 16.38
N TYR A 2 9.65 -16.94 16.59
CA TYR A 2 9.51 -15.90 15.56
C TYR A 2 10.87 -15.61 14.92
N GLY A 3 10.91 -15.35 13.62
CA GLY A 3 12.06 -14.71 12.98
C GLY A 3 13.29 -15.58 12.72
N THR A 4 13.14 -16.87 12.40
CA THR A 4 14.26 -17.66 11.85
C THR A 4 14.49 -17.27 10.39
N ALA A 5 15.10 -16.11 10.17
CA ALA A 5 15.53 -15.69 8.84
C ALA A 5 16.67 -16.61 8.38
N ASP A 6 16.35 -17.59 7.56
CA ASP A 6 17.35 -18.36 6.81
C ASP A 6 17.78 -17.57 5.57
N MET A 7 19.06 -17.67 5.19
CA MET A 7 19.68 -16.99 4.03
C MET A 7 19.03 -17.37 2.69
N SER A 8 18.24 -18.44 2.69
CA SER A 8 17.42 -18.90 1.57
C SER A 8 16.10 -18.14 1.38
N HIS A 9 15.69 -17.30 2.33
CA HIS A 9 14.39 -16.62 2.27
C HIS A 9 14.43 -15.30 1.48
N TYR A 10 13.52 -15.18 0.51
CA TYR A 10 13.26 -13.92 -0.19
C TYR A 10 12.60 -12.90 0.76
N PRO A 11 13.01 -11.62 0.75
CA PRO A 11 12.44 -10.60 1.63
C PRO A 11 10.96 -10.38 1.33
N ILE A 12 10.21 -10.16 2.41
CA ILE A 12 8.81 -9.80 2.33
C ILE A 12 8.69 -8.29 2.14
N VAL A 13 8.03 -7.87 1.07
CA VAL A 13 7.81 -6.47 0.73
C VAL A 13 6.34 -6.13 0.90
N ARG A 14 6.08 -4.96 1.50
CA ARG A 14 4.74 -4.38 1.59
C ARG A 14 4.76 -2.95 1.06
N LEU A 15 3.89 -2.67 0.10
CA LEU A 15 3.51 -1.30 -0.26
C LEU A 15 2.37 -0.83 0.64
N GLN A 16 2.69 0.01 1.62
CA GLN A 16 1.73 0.51 2.59
C GLN A 16 1.41 1.99 2.33
N MET A 17 0.13 2.24 2.11
CA MET A 17 -0.44 3.58 2.08
C MET A 17 -0.64 4.04 3.53
N GLU A 18 0.05 5.11 3.94
CA GLU A 18 -0.03 5.72 5.27
C GLU A 18 -0.85 7.00 5.21
N SER A 19 -2.00 6.99 5.87
CA SER A 19 -2.82 8.18 6.01
C SER A 19 -2.39 8.97 7.23
N LEU A 20 -2.18 10.29 7.08
CA LEU A 20 -1.89 11.19 8.20
C LEU A 20 -2.94 11.06 9.33
N PHE A 21 -4.19 10.77 8.98
CA PHE A 21 -5.29 10.56 9.92
C PHE A 21 -5.06 9.38 10.87
N ASN A 22 -4.26 8.39 10.47
CA ASN A 22 -3.90 7.25 11.32
C ASN A 22 -3.04 7.64 12.52
N ARG A 23 -2.45 8.84 12.52
CA ARG A 23 -1.65 9.36 13.64
C ARG A 23 -2.48 10.08 14.70
N PHE A 24 -3.74 10.38 14.39
CA PHE A 24 -4.67 11.04 15.31
C PHE A 24 -5.65 10.01 15.92
N PRO A 25 -6.21 10.29 17.11
CA PRO A 25 -7.19 9.42 17.77
C PRO A 25 -8.59 9.58 17.14
N LEU A 26 -8.68 9.34 15.82
CA LEU A 26 -9.92 9.44 15.07
C LEU A 26 -10.70 8.12 15.13
N ARG A 27 -12.03 8.23 15.16
CA ARG A 27 -12.95 7.07 15.22
C ARG A 27 -12.94 6.27 13.92
N HIS A 28 -12.75 6.94 12.79
CA HIS A 28 -12.72 6.33 11.47
C HIS A 28 -11.31 6.44 10.89
N VAL A 29 -10.53 5.38 11.04
CA VAL A 29 -9.17 5.26 10.51
C VAL A 29 -9.11 4.11 9.53
N THR A 30 -8.65 4.38 8.32
CA THR A 30 -8.47 3.35 7.29
C THR A 30 -7.02 2.87 7.29
N HIS A 31 -6.82 1.57 7.05
CA HIS A 31 -5.48 0.97 6.83
C HIS A 31 -4.55 0.89 8.05
N ARG A 32 -4.93 1.39 9.24
CA ARG A 32 -4.12 1.26 10.47
C ARG A 32 -3.77 -0.20 10.78
N ASN A 33 -4.75 -1.10 10.70
CA ASN A 33 -4.55 -2.51 10.98
C ASN A 33 -3.74 -3.23 9.90
N HIS A 34 -3.82 -2.79 8.64
CA HIS A 34 -3.01 -3.36 7.56
C HIS A 34 -1.51 -3.21 7.82
N LEU A 35 -1.07 -2.07 8.36
CA LEU A 35 0.32 -1.87 8.74
C LEU A 35 0.72 -2.85 9.85
N LYS A 36 -0.10 -2.96 10.91
CA LYS A 36 0.14 -3.89 12.02
C LYS A 36 0.26 -5.34 11.54
N GLN A 37 -0.67 -5.80 10.72
CA GLN A 37 -0.64 -7.15 10.16
C GLN A 37 0.58 -7.38 9.25
N SER A 38 0.96 -6.37 8.45
CA SER A 38 2.15 -6.46 7.59
C SER A 38 3.43 -6.59 8.41
N VAL A 39 3.56 -5.83 9.50
CA VAL A 39 4.68 -5.93 10.43
C VAL A 39 4.73 -7.32 11.08
N GLN A 40 3.58 -7.85 11.51
CA GLN A 40 3.50 -9.20 12.09
C GLN A 40 3.94 -10.28 11.10
N LEU A 41 3.55 -10.17 9.83
CA LEU A 41 4.02 -11.06 8.77
C LEU A 41 5.54 -10.96 8.60
N ILE A 42 6.10 -9.76 8.48
CA ILE A 42 7.54 -9.58 8.33
C ILE A 42 8.30 -10.17 9.52
N ILE A 43 7.88 -9.91 10.76
CA ILE A 43 8.49 -10.46 11.98
C ILE A 43 8.42 -11.99 11.97
N ARG A 44 7.28 -12.58 11.57
CA ARG A 44 7.11 -14.03 11.52
C ARG A 44 8.09 -14.71 10.58
N TYR A 45 8.37 -14.11 9.43
CA TYR A 45 9.30 -14.65 8.43
C TYR A 45 10.76 -14.19 8.63
N GLY A 46 11.00 -13.15 9.41
CA GLY A 46 12.33 -12.70 9.86
C GLY A 46 13.01 -11.65 8.98
N VAL A 47 12.60 -11.48 7.72
CA VAL A 47 13.18 -10.49 6.80
C VAL A 47 12.12 -9.80 5.93
N GLY A 48 12.18 -8.48 5.82
CA GLY A 48 11.28 -7.73 4.97
C GLY A 48 11.45 -6.22 5.01
N THR A 49 10.68 -5.55 4.15
CA THR A 49 10.71 -4.10 3.95
C THR A 49 9.28 -3.58 3.78
N ILE A 50 8.97 -2.47 4.43
CA ILE A 50 7.70 -1.74 4.23
C ILE A 50 8.03 -0.43 3.52
N LEU A 51 7.48 -0.26 2.34
CA LEU A 51 7.52 0.98 1.57
C LEU A 51 6.30 1.81 2.00
N LEU A 52 6.55 2.89 2.74
CA LEU A 52 5.52 3.80 3.25
C LEU A 52 5.31 4.94 2.26
N LEU A 53 4.14 4.98 1.62
CA LEU A 53 3.72 6.11 0.80
C LEU A 53 2.71 6.94 1.57
N ALA A 54 2.88 8.25 1.54
CA ALA A 54 1.91 9.17 2.12
C ALA A 54 0.61 9.16 1.30
N ASP A 55 -0.45 8.60 1.87
CA ASP A 55 -1.78 8.53 1.30
C ASP A 55 -2.62 9.74 1.71
N GLY A 56 -2.12 10.93 1.38
CA GLY A 56 -2.90 12.16 1.36
C GLY A 56 -3.83 12.16 0.14
N GLY A 57 -4.67 11.15 -0.02
CA GLY A 57 -5.49 11.00 -1.23
C GLY A 57 -4.67 10.52 -2.43
N ARG A 58 -3.98 9.39 -2.32
CA ARG A 58 -3.34 8.66 -3.43
C ARG A 58 -2.34 9.51 -4.22
N GLY A 59 -1.50 10.24 -3.51
CA GLY A 59 -0.47 11.12 -4.07
C GLY A 59 -0.95 12.55 -4.37
N ALA A 60 -2.26 12.83 -4.32
CA ALA A 60 -2.78 14.16 -4.67
C ALA A 60 -2.65 15.23 -3.56
N GLY A 61 -2.21 14.82 -2.37
CA GLY A 61 -2.04 15.70 -1.22
C GLY A 61 -3.29 15.87 -0.36
N PHE A 62 -3.06 16.29 0.89
CA PHE A 62 -4.10 16.41 1.91
C PHE A 62 -5.30 17.26 1.48
N GLY A 63 -5.07 18.35 0.74
CA GLY A 63 -6.14 19.22 0.25
C GLY A 63 -7.15 18.46 -0.63
N ALA A 64 -6.66 17.67 -1.58
CA ALA A 64 -7.52 16.86 -2.44
C ALA A 64 -8.33 15.83 -1.63
N TYR A 65 -7.69 15.19 -0.64
CA TYR A 65 -8.39 14.27 0.27
C TYR A 65 -9.46 14.98 1.09
N ALA A 66 -9.17 16.15 1.66
CA ALA A 66 -10.11 16.90 2.49
C ALA A 66 -11.33 17.37 1.70
N VAL A 67 -11.13 17.85 0.46
CA VAL A 67 -12.22 18.25 -0.44
C VAL A 67 -13.07 17.04 -0.84
N ASP A 68 -12.44 15.92 -1.21
CA ASP A 68 -13.16 14.67 -1.52
C ASP A 68 -14.05 14.21 -0.35
N ARG A 69 -13.50 14.23 0.87
CA ARG A 69 -14.26 13.91 2.09
C ARG A 69 -15.41 14.87 2.35
N MET A 70 -15.18 16.17 2.20
CA MET A 70 -16.23 17.19 2.36
C MET A 70 -17.39 16.94 1.39
N LEU A 71 -17.10 16.67 0.12
CA LEU A 71 -18.14 16.46 -0.89
C LEU A 71 -18.88 15.13 -0.71
N LEU A 72 -18.20 14.08 -0.24
CA LEU A 72 -18.84 12.83 0.19
C LEU A 72 -19.83 13.06 1.34
N GLU A 73 -19.43 13.82 2.36
CA GLU A 73 -20.28 14.12 3.51
C GLU A 73 -21.49 14.97 3.13
N ARG A 74 -21.35 15.84 2.13
CA ARG A 74 -22.46 16.60 1.52
C ARG A 74 -23.31 15.79 0.54
N ARG A 75 -22.95 14.53 0.26
CA ARG A 75 -23.59 13.66 -0.75
C ARG A 75 -23.54 14.24 -2.17
N GLU A 76 -22.57 15.11 -2.44
CA GLU A 76 -22.28 15.64 -3.78
C GLU A 76 -21.39 14.68 -4.60
N LEU A 77 -20.70 13.76 -3.90
CA LEU A 77 -20.07 12.58 -4.48
C LEU A 77 -20.78 11.31 -4.03
N SER A 78 -20.95 10.42 -4.99
CA SER A 78 -21.48 9.07 -4.80
C SER A 78 -20.36 8.12 -4.37
N ASN A 79 -19.17 8.29 -4.95
CA ASN A 79 -18.02 7.43 -4.67
C ASN A 79 -16.71 8.17 -4.98
N SER A 80 -15.78 8.21 -4.02
CA SER A 80 -14.45 8.81 -4.21
C SER A 80 -13.64 8.15 -5.33
N ASP A 81 -13.87 6.88 -5.64
CA ASP A 81 -13.19 6.22 -6.75
C ASP A 81 -13.62 6.73 -8.12
N ILE A 82 -14.88 7.17 -8.25
CA ILE A 82 -15.46 7.50 -9.56
C ILE A 82 -15.46 9.02 -9.75
N ASP A 83 -15.72 9.76 -8.68
CA ASP A 83 -16.06 11.17 -8.74
C ASP A 83 -14.86 12.12 -8.54
N ARG A 84 -13.64 11.63 -8.30
CA ARG A 84 -12.46 12.49 -8.08
C ARG A 84 -12.08 13.40 -9.25
N LYS A 85 -12.54 13.08 -10.46
CA LYS A 85 -12.42 14.00 -11.60
C LYS A 85 -13.14 15.34 -11.34
N LYS A 86 -14.18 15.37 -10.49
CA LYS A 86 -14.88 16.60 -10.10
C LYS A 86 -14.00 17.57 -9.30
N ILE A 87 -12.95 17.06 -8.65
CA ILE A 87 -11.94 17.87 -7.96
C ILE A 87 -10.65 17.99 -8.79
N CYS A 88 -10.71 17.70 -10.10
CA CYS A 88 -9.60 17.77 -11.05
C CYS A 88 -8.40 16.88 -10.69
N VAL A 89 -8.62 15.78 -9.97
CA VAL A 89 -7.57 14.85 -9.54
C VAL A 89 -7.82 13.47 -10.13
N ASN A 90 -6.77 12.85 -10.69
CA ASN A 90 -6.84 11.47 -11.17
C ASN A 90 -7.03 10.48 -10.02
N HIS A 91 -7.50 9.28 -10.35
CA HIS A 91 -7.81 8.25 -9.36
C HIS A 91 -6.61 7.85 -8.50
N ASP A 92 -5.44 7.73 -9.10
CA ASP A 92 -4.17 7.37 -8.47
C ASP A 92 -3.03 8.16 -9.14
N VAL A 93 -2.29 8.94 -8.34
CA VAL A 93 -1.14 9.74 -8.77
C VAL A 93 0.08 9.49 -7.87
N ASN A 94 0.14 8.31 -7.24
CA ASN A 94 1.28 7.93 -6.43
C ASN A 94 2.55 7.77 -7.26
N ASP A 95 3.69 8.19 -6.70
CA ASP A 95 5.01 8.00 -7.30
C ASP A 95 5.52 6.56 -7.07
N TYR A 96 5.16 5.68 -7.99
CA TYR A 96 5.65 4.30 -7.98
C TYR A 96 7.11 4.20 -8.42
N ASP A 97 7.62 5.13 -9.24
CA ASP A 97 8.99 5.09 -9.74
C ASP A 97 9.98 5.36 -8.60
N GLY A 98 9.74 6.40 -7.79
CA GLY A 98 10.52 6.68 -6.58
C GLY A 98 10.46 5.52 -5.59
N THR A 99 9.29 4.88 -5.47
CA THR A 99 9.10 3.71 -4.62
C THR A 99 9.94 2.51 -5.08
N ILE A 100 9.96 2.24 -6.39
CA ILE A 100 10.77 1.16 -6.97
C ILE A 100 12.26 1.49 -6.86
N ALA A 101 12.67 2.76 -7.03
CA ALA A 101 14.06 3.17 -6.82
C ALA A 101 14.55 2.84 -5.41
N LEU A 102 13.73 3.11 -4.39
CA LEU A 102 14.03 2.71 -3.00
C LEU A 102 14.09 1.19 -2.85
N LEU A 103 13.14 0.46 -3.42
CA LEU A 103 13.11 -0.99 -3.35
C LEU A 103 14.36 -1.62 -4.00
N LYS A 104 14.84 -1.09 -5.13
CA LYS A 104 16.08 -1.56 -5.80
C LYS A 104 17.30 -1.45 -4.89
N ASN A 105 17.41 -0.38 -4.10
CA ASN A 105 18.51 -0.20 -3.17
C ASN A 105 18.48 -1.19 -1.99
N HIS A 106 17.28 -1.56 -1.53
CA HIS A 106 17.12 -2.46 -0.37
C HIS A 106 16.93 -3.93 -0.74
N CYS A 107 16.59 -4.24 -2.00
CA CYS A 107 16.35 -5.59 -2.50
C CYS A 107 17.02 -5.77 -3.89
N PRO A 108 18.35 -5.66 -3.99
CA PRO A 108 19.07 -5.74 -5.26
C PRO A 108 18.96 -7.09 -5.96
N GLN A 109 18.66 -8.17 -5.22
CA GLN A 109 18.41 -9.50 -5.76
C GLN A 109 17.12 -9.60 -6.59
N LYS A 110 16.24 -8.59 -6.53
CA LYS A 110 14.98 -8.47 -7.30
C LYS A 110 13.98 -9.63 -7.16
N GLN A 111 14.22 -10.57 -6.24
CA GLN A 111 13.30 -11.66 -5.91
C GLN A 111 12.67 -11.38 -4.55
N ILE A 112 11.35 -11.26 -4.52
CA ILE A 112 10.60 -10.79 -3.35
C ILE A 112 9.34 -11.62 -3.08
N GLN A 113 8.83 -11.57 -1.86
CA GLN A 113 7.48 -12.00 -1.53
C GLN A 113 6.64 -10.75 -1.30
N LEU A 114 5.43 -10.64 -1.86
CA LEU A 114 4.65 -9.41 -1.82
C LEU A 114 3.40 -9.55 -0.94
N ILE A 115 3.25 -8.65 0.04
CA ILE A 115 2.03 -8.55 0.86
C ILE A 115 0.98 -7.68 0.18
N MET A 116 -0.16 -8.27 -0.14
CA MET A 116 -1.36 -7.62 -0.70
C MET A 116 -2.52 -7.68 0.30
N ASN A 117 -3.54 -6.84 0.12
CA ASN A 117 -4.70 -6.86 1.03
C ASN A 117 -5.54 -8.11 0.78
N THR A 118 -5.91 -8.32 -0.48
CA THR A 118 -6.75 -9.42 -0.95
C THR A 118 -6.26 -9.88 -2.32
N PRO A 119 -6.61 -11.09 -2.78
CA PRO A 119 -6.31 -11.52 -4.15
C PRO A 119 -6.86 -10.54 -5.20
N THR A 120 -8.07 -10.01 -4.97
CA THR A 120 -8.71 -9.02 -5.84
C THR A 120 -7.98 -7.68 -5.89
N SER A 121 -7.18 -7.35 -4.87
CA SER A 121 -6.39 -6.10 -4.85
C SER A 121 -5.24 -6.09 -5.86
N ILE A 122 -4.81 -7.26 -6.34
CA ILE A 122 -3.81 -7.38 -7.43
C ILE A 122 -4.35 -6.70 -8.69
N LEU A 123 -5.62 -6.91 -9.02
CA LEU A 123 -6.26 -6.31 -10.19
C LEU A 123 -6.42 -4.79 -10.09
N LYS A 124 -6.50 -4.25 -8.86
CA LYS A 124 -6.65 -2.82 -8.61
C LYS A 124 -5.32 -2.07 -8.63
N LYS A 125 -4.22 -2.73 -8.28
CA LYS A 125 -2.88 -2.12 -8.19
C LYS A 125 -2.01 -2.38 -9.42
N LYS A 126 -2.59 -2.32 -10.62
CA LYS A 126 -1.86 -2.59 -11.88
C LYS A 126 -0.64 -1.70 -12.06
N ALA A 127 -0.73 -0.41 -11.75
CA ALA A 127 0.39 0.52 -11.88
C ALA A 127 1.61 0.07 -11.06
N TRP A 128 1.40 -0.29 -9.79
CA TRP A 128 2.45 -0.85 -8.93
C TRP A 128 3.01 -2.17 -9.44
N ILE A 129 2.15 -3.11 -9.86
CA ILE A 129 2.60 -4.41 -10.37
C ILE A 129 3.38 -4.27 -11.68
N ASN A 130 2.96 -3.37 -12.56
CA ASN A 130 3.66 -3.07 -13.80
C ASN A 130 5.02 -2.43 -13.50
N ALA A 131 5.09 -1.45 -12.59
CA ALA A 131 6.36 -0.82 -12.20
C ALA A 131 7.37 -1.84 -11.63
N LEU A 132 6.92 -2.84 -10.87
CA LEU A 132 7.76 -3.97 -10.46
C LEU A 132 8.25 -4.79 -11.66
N ALA A 133 7.36 -5.11 -12.59
CA ALA A 133 7.66 -5.94 -13.77
C ALA A 133 8.64 -5.24 -14.73
N ASP A 134 8.46 -3.94 -14.97
CA ASP A 134 9.32 -3.11 -15.82
C ASP A 134 10.77 -3.12 -15.29
N GLU A 135 10.92 -3.16 -13.97
CA GLU A 135 12.21 -3.22 -13.27
C GLU A 135 12.69 -4.65 -12.97
N ARG A 136 12.01 -5.65 -13.54
CA ARG A 136 12.35 -7.08 -13.47
C ARG A 136 12.35 -7.65 -12.04
N PHE A 137 11.48 -7.15 -11.18
CA PHE A 137 11.20 -7.81 -9.91
C PHE A 137 10.39 -9.09 -10.13
N GLU A 138 10.84 -10.18 -9.53
CA GLU A 138 10.15 -11.46 -9.54
C GLU A 138 9.44 -11.69 -8.20
N ILE A 139 8.12 -11.81 -8.25
CA ILE A 139 7.30 -12.09 -7.08
C ILE A 139 7.24 -13.61 -6.87
N LYS A 140 8.03 -14.11 -5.94
CA LYS A 140 8.14 -15.54 -5.61
C LYS A 140 6.93 -16.07 -4.86
N LYS A 141 6.28 -15.22 -4.08
CA LYS A 141 5.10 -15.59 -3.28
C LYS A 141 4.20 -14.39 -3.04
N TRP A 142 2.90 -14.61 -3.12
CA TRP A 142 1.88 -13.66 -2.69
C TRP A 142 1.45 -13.98 -1.27
N LEU A 143 1.46 -12.96 -0.41
CA LEU A 143 0.97 -13.03 0.96
C LEU A 143 -0.24 -12.10 1.08
N PHE A 144 -1.28 -12.54 1.76
CA PHE A 144 -2.50 -11.76 1.92
C PHE A 144 -2.74 -11.43 3.39
N LEU A 145 -3.24 -10.22 3.64
CA LEU A 145 -3.69 -9.80 4.95
C LEU A 145 -4.95 -10.58 5.35
N GLN A 146 -5.16 -10.76 6.65
CA GLN A 146 -6.39 -11.39 7.15
C GLN A 146 -7.54 -10.42 7.00
N GLN A 147 -8.67 -10.89 6.47
CA GLN A 147 -9.91 -10.12 6.46
C GLN A 147 -10.37 -9.91 7.89
N GLU A 148 -10.74 -8.67 8.21
CA GLU A 148 -11.36 -8.34 9.48
C GLU A 148 -12.83 -8.77 9.42
N GLU A 149 -13.26 -9.63 10.35
CA GLU A 149 -14.67 -9.73 10.69
C GLU A 149 -15.08 -8.38 11.29
N ILE A 150 -16.06 -7.72 10.65
CA ILE A 150 -16.61 -6.43 11.07
C ILE A 150 -17.56 -6.65 12.24
#